data_AF-A0A2U9PRC5-F1
#
_entry.id   AF-A0A2U9PRC5-F1
#
_cell.length_a   1.000
_cell.length_b   1.000
_cell.length_c   1.000
_cell.angle_alpha   90.00
_cell.angle_beta   90.00
_cell.angle_gamma   90.00
#
_symmetry.space_group_name_H-M   'P 1'
#
loop_
_entity.id
_entity.type
_entity.pdbx_description
1 polymer ?
#
loop_
_entity_poly.entity_id
_entity_poly.type
_entity_poly.pdbx_seq_one_letter_code
_entity_poly.pdbx_strand_id
1 'polypeptide(L)'
;MAARGIKAFKKIMQTTFDPDTVIPDEVKVPELTGDHSLARNNLSQHPIPPGSLIWKYWGRLDVSFFGNAAMGPIAGAWPQMAQATAGSVLFTGDNSLRARAKIYKERTRRSHEYIYSTVYDAPEDAKKYGLKIRNMHKPVKGKLKDGTFNALNAETFYFAHVTFFYYLLIRVVEQLHFDGSMPRAMKEQIFEESKEWYSLLGVDDSAQPGTYDDFERYLENIERNKLVRSQVTELMLEQFMERRVAPRWWPPVMKKYVWPWLAARRQIVVNCYPAHVKDLFGLEWTPEDEDMSRRFMHMYRRLSAVVERFVPLRLLYLPIAARGFEREGIDPRDVTLESAQRTLRESRARWAAQKCSEGKKEVPTPG
;
A
#
# COMPACT_ATOMS: atom_id res chain seq x y z
N MET A 1 -28.15 1.40 6.77
CA MET A 1 -27.00 2.35 6.82
C MET A 1 -25.64 1.65 6.96
N ALA A 2 -25.53 0.48 7.62
CA ALA A 2 -24.56 -0.54 7.17
C ALA A 2 -24.83 -0.89 5.68
N ALA A 3 -26.11 -0.79 5.28
CA ALA A 3 -26.58 -0.71 3.91
C ALA A 3 -25.84 0.29 2.99
N ARG A 4 -25.15 1.34 3.47
CA ARG A 4 -24.43 2.30 2.59
C ARG A 4 -22.99 1.90 2.30
N GLY A 5 -22.25 1.33 3.26
CA GLY A 5 -21.00 0.63 2.96
C GLY A 5 -21.25 -0.57 2.05
N ILE A 6 -22.36 -1.29 2.28
CA ILE A 6 -22.86 -2.33 1.37
C ILE A 6 -23.28 -1.72 0.02
N LYS A 7 -23.87 -0.52 -0.02
CA LYS A 7 -24.25 0.18 -1.27
C LYS A 7 -23.03 0.60 -2.07
N ALA A 8 -22.02 1.19 -1.44
CA ALA A 8 -20.76 1.57 -2.09
C ALA A 8 -20.03 0.32 -2.59
N PHE A 9 -19.91 -0.72 -1.76
CA PHE A 9 -19.36 -2.01 -2.20
C PHE A 9 -20.16 -2.62 -3.37
N LYS A 10 -21.50 -2.62 -3.27
CA LYS A 10 -22.38 -3.10 -4.35
C LYS A 10 -22.18 -2.28 -5.61
N LYS A 11 -22.09 -0.96 -5.52
CA LYS A 11 -21.83 -0.07 -6.67
C LYS A 11 -20.47 -0.38 -7.28
N ILE A 12 -19.39 -0.45 -6.49
CA ILE A 12 -18.05 -0.88 -6.96
C ILE A 12 -18.14 -2.20 -7.73
N MET A 13 -18.84 -3.19 -7.18
CA MET A 13 -18.99 -4.50 -7.82
C MET A 13 -19.89 -4.48 -9.06
N GLN A 14 -20.68 -3.44 -9.29
CA GLN A 14 -21.58 -3.36 -10.45
C GLN A 14 -21.10 -2.35 -11.52
N THR A 15 -20.12 -1.50 -11.20
CA THR A 15 -19.61 -0.46 -12.11
C THR A 15 -18.80 -1.08 -13.25
N THR A 16 -19.22 -0.92 -14.49
CA THR A 16 -18.33 -1.09 -15.65
C THR A 16 -17.91 0.30 -16.10
N PHE A 17 -16.62 0.53 -16.22
CA PHE A 17 -16.11 1.81 -16.73
C PHE A 17 -16.14 1.83 -18.25
N ASP A 18 -16.40 3.00 -18.81
CA ASP A 18 -16.09 3.29 -20.20
C ASP A 18 -14.62 3.75 -20.29
N PRO A 19 -13.72 2.98 -20.92
CA PRO A 19 -12.30 3.29 -20.98
C PRO A 19 -11.96 4.69 -21.51
N ASP A 20 -12.82 5.27 -22.34
CA ASP A 20 -12.57 6.58 -22.96
C ASP A 20 -12.86 7.75 -22.01
N THR A 21 -13.58 7.49 -20.91
CA THR A 21 -14.01 8.55 -19.96
C THR A 21 -13.39 8.41 -18.56
N VAL A 22 -12.55 7.38 -18.34
CA VAL A 22 -11.92 7.11 -17.03
C VAL A 22 -11.08 8.29 -16.56
N ILE A 23 -10.36 8.92 -17.49
CA ILE A 23 -9.56 10.13 -17.27
C ILE A 23 -10.33 11.34 -17.81
N PRO A 24 -10.42 12.45 -17.07
CA PRO A 24 -11.06 13.66 -17.56
C PRO A 24 -10.42 14.19 -18.86
N ASP A 25 -11.26 14.69 -19.76
CA ASP A 25 -10.89 15.03 -21.14
C ASP A 25 -9.86 16.17 -21.25
N GLU A 26 -9.87 17.07 -20.27
CA GLU A 26 -9.02 18.24 -20.14
C GLU A 26 -7.60 17.92 -19.64
N VAL A 27 -7.33 16.69 -19.19
CA VAL A 27 -6.03 16.34 -18.62
C VAL A 27 -5.12 15.68 -19.65
N LYS A 28 -3.99 16.33 -19.93
CA LYS A 28 -2.91 15.73 -20.72
C LYS A 28 -2.09 14.77 -19.87
N VAL A 29 -2.15 13.48 -20.20
CA VAL A 29 -1.42 12.42 -19.50
C VAL A 29 -0.10 12.12 -20.22
N PRO A 30 1.06 12.07 -19.52
CA PRO A 30 2.31 11.66 -20.14
C PRO A 30 2.26 10.19 -20.55
N GLU A 31 2.80 9.87 -21.73
CA GLU A 31 2.97 8.48 -22.17
C GLU A 31 4.06 7.78 -21.37
N LEU A 32 3.71 6.64 -20.77
CA LEU A 32 4.60 5.83 -19.95
C LEU A 32 4.54 4.38 -20.45
N THR A 33 5.31 4.07 -21.49
CA THR A 33 5.10 2.88 -22.34
C THR A 33 6.14 1.77 -22.18
N GLY A 34 7.34 2.08 -21.67
CA GLY A 34 8.42 1.10 -21.53
C GLY A 34 8.09 -0.03 -20.54
N ASP A 35 8.38 -1.28 -20.91
CA ASP A 35 8.47 -2.40 -19.97
C ASP A 35 9.88 -2.40 -19.37
N HIS A 36 10.01 -1.99 -18.11
CA HIS A 36 11.29 -1.93 -17.42
C HIS A 36 11.50 -3.15 -16.50
N SER A 37 10.97 -4.31 -16.89
CA SER A 37 11.32 -5.58 -16.26
C SER A 37 12.82 -5.86 -16.37
N LEU A 38 13.47 -6.13 -15.25
CA LEU A 38 14.87 -6.53 -15.25
C LEU A 38 15.04 -7.97 -15.76
N ALA A 39 16.04 -8.16 -16.62
CA ALA A 39 16.53 -9.47 -17.01
C ALA A 39 17.13 -10.22 -15.82
N ARG A 40 17.17 -11.55 -15.88
CA ARG A 40 17.59 -12.41 -14.76
C ARG A 40 19.00 -12.09 -14.24
N ASN A 41 19.92 -11.76 -15.13
CA ASN A 41 21.30 -11.38 -14.82
C ASN A 41 21.42 -9.99 -14.18
N ASN A 42 20.40 -9.14 -14.31
CA ASN A 42 20.37 -7.78 -13.75
C ASN A 42 19.57 -7.72 -12.44
N LEU A 43 19.01 -8.85 -11.97
CA LEU A 43 18.27 -8.89 -10.70
C LEU A 43 19.23 -8.78 -9.51
N SER A 44 19.00 -7.78 -8.66
CA SER A 44 19.63 -7.68 -7.35
C SER A 44 18.55 -7.67 -6.27
N GLN A 45 18.04 -8.85 -5.90
CA GLN A 45 16.93 -9.00 -4.98
C GLN A 45 17.41 -9.12 -3.53
N HIS A 46 16.95 -8.22 -2.67
CA HIS A 46 17.31 -8.14 -1.27
C HIS A 46 16.07 -8.29 -0.39
N PRO A 47 15.81 -9.47 0.19
CA PRO A 47 14.68 -9.66 1.09
C PRO A 47 14.77 -8.75 2.32
N ILE A 48 13.62 -8.19 2.71
CA ILE A 48 13.51 -7.33 3.89
C ILE A 48 13.91 -8.15 5.12
N PRO A 49 14.82 -7.65 5.97
CA PRO A 49 15.24 -8.42 7.13
C PRO A 49 14.12 -8.48 8.19
N PRO A 50 13.93 -9.62 8.87
CA PRO A 50 12.82 -9.84 9.81
C PRO A 50 12.69 -8.90 11.02
N GLY A 51 13.77 -8.19 11.40
CA GLY A 51 13.79 -7.19 12.48
C GLY A 51 13.49 -5.75 12.03
N SER A 52 12.86 -5.58 10.88
CA SER A 52 12.56 -4.28 10.25
C SER A 52 11.28 -3.64 10.78
N LEU A 53 11.13 -2.31 10.59
CA LEU A 53 9.90 -1.59 10.91
C LEU A 53 8.74 -2.02 9.99
N ILE A 54 9.01 -2.34 8.73
CA ILE A 54 8.02 -2.92 7.81
C ILE A 54 7.48 -4.24 8.38
N TRP A 55 8.33 -5.14 8.88
CA TRP A 55 7.89 -6.37 9.56
C TRP A 55 7.05 -6.06 10.81
N LYS A 56 7.43 -5.05 11.60
CA LYS A 56 6.70 -4.67 12.81
C LYS A 56 5.28 -4.19 12.53
N TYR A 57 5.08 -3.38 11.49
CA TYR A 57 3.82 -2.64 11.32
C TYR A 57 2.94 -3.13 10.16
N TRP A 58 3.51 -3.57 9.04
CA TRP A 58 2.75 -3.85 7.81
C TRP A 58 1.69 -4.94 7.98
N GLY A 59 2.03 -5.98 8.74
CA GLY A 59 1.21 -7.17 8.93
C GLY A 59 0.09 -6.99 9.94
N ARG A 60 -0.02 -5.84 10.59
CA ARG A 60 -1.02 -5.63 11.64
C ARG A 60 -2.42 -5.48 11.06
N LEU A 61 -3.42 -6.01 11.77
CA LEU A 61 -4.82 -6.00 11.33
C LEU A 61 -5.42 -4.60 11.31
N ASP A 62 -5.01 -3.73 12.23
CA ASP A 62 -5.39 -2.31 12.27
C ASP A 62 -4.89 -1.57 11.01
N VAL A 63 -3.59 -1.69 10.71
CA VAL A 63 -2.96 -1.12 9.51
C VAL A 63 -3.64 -1.64 8.24
N SER A 64 -3.92 -2.94 8.17
CA SER A 64 -4.65 -3.52 7.04
C SER A 64 -6.09 -2.97 6.91
N PHE A 65 -6.80 -2.78 8.02
CA PHE A 65 -8.18 -2.31 8.02
C PHE A 65 -8.32 -0.85 7.54
N PHE A 66 -7.44 0.03 8.02
CA PHE A 66 -7.44 1.45 7.64
C PHE A 66 -6.71 1.68 6.32
N GLY A 67 -5.53 1.11 6.13
CA GLY A 67 -4.66 1.39 4.98
C GLY A 67 -5.14 0.86 3.65
N ASN A 68 -5.80 -0.31 3.60
CA ASN A 68 -6.41 -0.79 2.35
C ASN A 68 -7.45 0.20 1.79
N ALA A 69 -8.10 0.96 2.66
CA ALA A 69 -9.06 1.96 2.28
C ALA A 69 -8.41 3.25 1.76
N ALA A 70 -7.18 3.57 2.19
CA ALA A 70 -6.42 4.74 1.74
C ALA A 70 -5.73 4.50 0.38
N MET A 71 -5.37 3.25 0.04
CA MET A 71 -4.70 2.96 -1.23
C MET A 71 -5.60 3.14 -2.46
N GLY A 72 -6.88 2.75 -2.37
CA GLY A 72 -7.76 2.69 -3.53
C GLY A 72 -7.89 4.03 -4.27
N PRO A 73 -8.27 5.12 -3.58
CA PRO A 73 -8.36 6.45 -4.20
C PRO A 73 -7.04 6.94 -4.78
N ILE A 74 -5.94 6.85 -4.04
CA ILE A 74 -4.64 7.38 -4.49
C ILE A 74 -4.05 6.60 -5.66
N ALA A 75 -4.21 5.27 -5.68
CA ALA A 75 -3.84 4.43 -6.81
C ALA A 75 -4.69 4.76 -8.06
N GLY A 76 -5.98 5.03 -7.87
CA GLY A 76 -6.86 5.49 -8.95
C GLY A 76 -6.50 6.88 -9.46
N ALA A 77 -5.85 7.71 -8.64
CA ALA A 77 -5.52 9.08 -9.02
C ALA A 77 -4.32 9.16 -9.98
N TRP A 78 -3.52 8.09 -10.08
CA TRP A 78 -2.49 7.97 -11.12
C TRP A 78 -3.13 7.53 -12.45
N PRO A 79 -3.07 8.33 -13.53
CA PRO A 79 -3.86 8.09 -14.73
C PRO A 79 -3.70 6.69 -15.35
N GLN A 80 -2.46 6.21 -15.50
CA GLN A 80 -2.15 4.91 -16.09
C GLN A 80 -2.65 3.75 -15.23
N MET A 81 -2.64 3.92 -13.90
CA MET A 81 -3.15 2.92 -12.95
C MET A 81 -4.68 2.93 -12.92
N ALA A 82 -5.31 4.10 -13.06
CA ALA A 82 -6.75 4.22 -13.23
C ALA A 82 -7.20 3.46 -14.48
N GLN A 83 -6.54 3.69 -15.61
CA GLN A 83 -6.83 3.03 -16.88
C GLN A 83 -6.62 1.52 -16.80
N ALA A 84 -5.50 1.08 -16.21
CA ALA A 84 -5.22 -0.33 -15.96
C ALA A 84 -6.28 -1.00 -15.07
N THR A 85 -6.76 -0.28 -14.05
CA THR A 85 -7.77 -0.77 -13.12
C THR A 85 -9.12 -0.88 -13.82
N ALA A 86 -9.54 0.16 -14.54
CA ALA A 86 -10.79 0.21 -15.29
C ALA A 86 -10.88 -0.90 -16.35
N GLY A 87 -9.78 -1.18 -17.06
CA GLY A 87 -9.71 -2.26 -18.05
C GLY A 87 -9.57 -3.67 -17.45
N SER A 88 -9.46 -3.80 -16.12
CA SER A 88 -9.24 -5.11 -15.49
C SER A 88 -10.51 -5.96 -15.44
N VAL A 89 -10.34 -7.28 -15.32
CA VAL A 89 -11.45 -8.26 -15.17
C VAL A 89 -12.38 -8.01 -13.97
N LEU A 90 -12.01 -7.12 -13.05
CA LEU A 90 -12.88 -6.73 -11.94
C LEU A 90 -13.98 -5.74 -12.40
N PHE A 91 -13.75 -5.00 -13.48
CA PHE A 91 -14.64 -3.96 -13.97
C PHE A 91 -15.09 -4.18 -15.42
N THR A 92 -14.69 -5.30 -16.05
CA THR A 92 -15.12 -5.72 -17.38
C THR A 92 -15.88 -7.04 -17.33
N GLY A 93 -16.65 -7.36 -18.38
CA GLY A 93 -17.45 -8.59 -18.44
C GLY A 93 -18.73 -8.52 -17.59
N ASP A 94 -19.14 -9.67 -17.02
CA ASP A 94 -20.36 -9.79 -16.22
C ASP A 94 -20.33 -8.84 -15.01
N ASN A 95 -21.29 -7.92 -14.95
CA ASN A 95 -21.45 -6.92 -13.90
C ASN A 95 -22.37 -7.37 -12.75
N SER A 96 -22.79 -8.63 -12.74
CA SER A 96 -23.58 -9.19 -11.66
C SER A 96 -22.78 -9.20 -10.36
N LEU A 97 -23.43 -8.81 -9.25
CA LEU A 97 -22.80 -8.73 -7.93
C LEU A 97 -22.14 -10.07 -7.53
N ARG A 98 -22.76 -11.21 -7.89
CA ARG A 98 -22.24 -12.53 -7.56
C ARG A 98 -20.95 -12.84 -8.33
N ALA A 99 -20.91 -12.62 -9.64
CA ALA A 99 -19.72 -12.88 -10.44
C ALA A 99 -18.57 -11.97 -10.02
N ARG A 100 -18.85 -10.67 -9.87
CA ARG A 100 -17.88 -9.66 -9.44
C ARG A 100 -17.35 -9.91 -8.03
N ALA A 101 -18.20 -10.28 -7.08
CA ALA A 101 -17.77 -10.65 -5.72
C ALA A 101 -16.87 -11.90 -5.72
N LYS A 102 -17.13 -12.88 -6.60
CA LYS A 102 -16.26 -14.06 -6.75
C LYS A 102 -14.88 -13.68 -7.29
N ILE A 103 -14.84 -12.88 -8.37
CA ILE A 103 -13.61 -12.37 -8.98
C ILE A 103 -12.83 -11.54 -7.96
N TYR A 104 -13.51 -10.61 -7.28
CA TYR A 104 -12.92 -9.77 -6.24
C TYR A 104 -12.30 -10.60 -5.11
N LYS A 105 -13.02 -11.60 -4.60
CA LYS A 105 -12.52 -12.48 -3.54
C LYS A 105 -11.25 -13.21 -3.97
N GLU A 106 -11.25 -13.81 -5.16
CA GLU A 106 -10.10 -14.58 -5.65
C GLU A 106 -8.89 -13.69 -5.96
N ARG A 107 -9.11 -12.53 -6.60
CA ARG A 107 -8.06 -11.53 -6.84
C ARG A 107 -7.47 -11.01 -5.54
N THR A 108 -8.32 -10.64 -4.58
CA THR A 108 -7.88 -10.13 -3.27
C THR A 108 -7.06 -11.19 -2.52
N ARG A 109 -7.53 -12.44 -2.50
CA ARG A 109 -6.79 -13.57 -1.90
C ARG A 109 -5.39 -13.71 -2.50
N ARG A 110 -5.29 -13.77 -3.83
CA ARG A 110 -4.02 -13.90 -4.55
C ARG A 110 -3.10 -12.69 -4.35
N SER A 111 -3.64 -11.48 -4.41
CA SER A 111 -2.88 -10.25 -4.18
C SER A 111 -2.33 -10.21 -2.76
N HIS A 112 -3.14 -10.53 -1.76
CA HIS A 112 -2.69 -10.62 -0.37
C HIS A 112 -1.62 -11.68 -0.20
N GLU A 113 -1.83 -12.90 -0.72
CA GLU A 113 -0.84 -13.96 -0.67
C GLU A 113 0.50 -13.47 -1.22
N TYR A 114 0.54 -12.98 -2.46
CA TYR A 114 1.82 -12.64 -3.09
C TYR A 114 2.50 -11.44 -2.44
N ILE A 115 1.75 -10.36 -2.16
CA ILE A 115 2.32 -9.11 -1.63
C ILE A 115 2.85 -9.35 -0.21
N TYR A 116 2.08 -9.95 0.68
CA TYR A 116 2.56 -10.22 2.04
C TYR A 116 3.68 -11.27 2.07
N SER A 117 3.69 -12.24 1.14
CA SER A 117 4.80 -13.20 1.01
C SER A 117 6.13 -12.54 0.66
N THR A 118 6.14 -11.43 -0.09
CA THR A 118 7.41 -10.71 -0.36
C THR A 118 8.05 -10.11 0.89
N VAL A 119 7.28 -9.94 1.97
CA VAL A 119 7.76 -9.41 3.24
C VAL A 119 8.03 -10.54 4.23
N TYR A 120 7.06 -11.44 4.43
CA TYR A 120 7.05 -12.34 5.59
C TYR A 120 7.49 -13.79 5.32
N ASP A 121 7.51 -14.25 4.07
CA ASP A 121 7.97 -15.61 3.77
C ASP A 121 9.50 -15.71 3.78
N ALA A 122 10.02 -16.93 3.69
CA ALA A 122 11.46 -17.18 3.65
C ALA A 122 12.11 -16.43 2.45
N PRO A 123 13.39 -16.02 2.56
CA PRO A 123 14.08 -15.22 1.54
C PRO A 123 13.89 -15.68 0.08
N GLU A 124 14.00 -16.99 -0.19
CA GLU A 124 13.86 -17.54 -1.54
C GLU A 124 12.41 -17.51 -2.05
N ASP A 125 11.43 -17.77 -1.17
CA ASP A 125 10.02 -17.65 -1.52
C ASP A 125 9.63 -16.18 -1.76
N ALA A 126 10.12 -15.25 -0.92
CA ALA A 126 9.90 -13.82 -1.08
C ALA A 126 10.37 -13.32 -2.46
N LYS A 127 11.57 -13.72 -2.90
CA LYS A 127 12.10 -13.42 -4.25
C LYS A 127 11.18 -13.97 -5.35
N LYS A 128 10.72 -15.22 -5.22
CA LYS A 128 9.83 -15.87 -6.18
C LYS A 128 8.47 -15.14 -6.27
N TYR A 129 7.89 -14.75 -5.14
CA TYR A 129 6.62 -14.01 -5.13
C TYR A 129 6.76 -12.61 -5.72
N GLY A 130 7.89 -11.91 -5.50
CA GLY A 130 8.18 -10.64 -6.16
C GLY A 130 8.15 -10.75 -7.69
N LEU A 131 8.82 -11.77 -8.24
CA LEU A 131 8.79 -12.03 -9.69
C LEU A 131 7.40 -12.47 -10.19
N LYS A 132 6.62 -13.19 -9.38
CA LYS A 132 5.20 -13.49 -9.72
C LYS A 132 4.38 -12.20 -9.82
N ILE A 133 4.55 -11.24 -8.91
CA ILE A 133 3.87 -9.94 -8.97
C ILE A 133 4.20 -9.24 -10.27
N ARG A 134 5.48 -9.08 -10.61
CA ARG A 134 5.90 -8.50 -11.89
C ARG A 134 5.29 -9.22 -13.10
N ASN A 135 5.37 -10.55 -13.13
CA ASN A 135 4.88 -11.33 -14.26
C ASN A 135 3.35 -11.21 -14.43
N MET A 136 2.59 -10.99 -13.36
CA MET A 136 1.15 -10.68 -13.46
C MET A 136 0.87 -9.31 -14.09
N HIS A 137 1.82 -8.37 -14.01
CA HIS A 137 1.68 -7.02 -14.56
C HIS A 137 2.20 -6.89 -16.00
N LYS A 138 2.99 -7.85 -16.51
CA LYS A 138 3.45 -7.90 -17.92
C LYS A 138 2.33 -7.73 -18.97
N PRO A 139 1.15 -8.38 -18.84
CA PRO A 139 0.07 -8.18 -19.81
C PRO A 139 -0.71 -6.88 -19.60
N VAL A 140 -0.47 -6.14 -18.52
CA VAL A 140 -1.26 -4.96 -18.15
C VAL A 140 -0.69 -3.73 -18.87
N LYS A 141 -1.25 -3.46 -20.05
CA LYS A 141 -0.92 -2.33 -20.91
C LYS A 141 -2.16 -1.95 -21.72
N GLY A 142 -2.22 -0.73 -22.22
CA GLY A 142 -3.39 -0.26 -22.94
C GLY A 142 -3.25 1.13 -23.54
N LYS A 143 -4.36 1.66 -24.02
CA LYS A 143 -4.46 3.00 -24.60
C LYS A 143 -4.84 4.02 -23.54
N LEU A 144 -4.28 5.21 -23.67
CA LEU A 144 -4.73 6.47 -23.10
C LEU A 144 -5.38 7.29 -24.23
N LYS A 145 -6.06 8.38 -23.89
CA LYS A 145 -6.65 9.30 -24.89
C LYS A 145 -5.63 9.78 -25.92
N ASP A 146 -4.49 10.28 -25.45
CA ASP A 146 -3.40 10.80 -26.29
C ASP A 146 -2.18 9.87 -26.32
N GLY A 147 -2.37 8.54 -26.19
CA GLY A 147 -1.23 7.64 -26.21
C GLY A 147 -1.44 6.22 -25.68
N THR A 148 -0.38 5.65 -25.11
CA THR A 148 -0.41 4.30 -24.50
C THR A 148 0.30 4.25 -23.15
N PHE A 149 0.05 3.18 -22.39
CA PHE A 149 0.71 2.93 -21.12
C PHE A 149 1.13 1.46 -20.97
N ASN A 150 2.10 1.23 -20.10
CA ASN A 150 2.51 -0.09 -19.64
C ASN A 150 2.64 -0.07 -18.11
N ALA A 151 2.02 -1.03 -17.42
CA ALA A 151 2.08 -1.11 -15.97
C ALA A 151 3.49 -1.35 -15.42
N LEU A 152 4.40 -1.91 -16.22
CA LEU A 152 5.81 -2.13 -15.85
C LEU A 152 6.72 -0.98 -16.25
N ASN A 153 6.15 0.18 -16.59
CA ASN A 153 6.91 1.41 -16.65
C ASN A 153 7.47 1.76 -15.25
N ALA A 154 8.77 2.10 -15.16
CA ALA A 154 9.48 2.27 -13.88
C ALA A 154 8.78 3.29 -12.97
N GLU A 155 8.35 4.43 -13.52
CA GLU A 155 7.65 5.49 -12.80
C GLU A 155 6.28 5.03 -12.28
N THR A 156 5.46 4.42 -13.16
CA THR A 156 4.13 3.91 -12.78
C THR A 156 4.23 2.79 -11.74
N PHE A 157 5.16 1.87 -11.92
CA PHE A 157 5.33 0.71 -11.03
C PHE A 157 5.92 1.13 -9.67
N TYR A 158 6.85 2.08 -9.65
CA TYR A 158 7.35 2.66 -8.40
C TYR A 158 6.26 3.45 -7.67
N PHE A 159 5.44 4.25 -8.35
CA PHE A 159 4.32 4.92 -7.68
C PHE A 159 3.31 3.91 -7.09
N ALA A 160 3.05 2.79 -7.78
CA ALA A 160 2.26 1.71 -7.19
C ALA A 160 2.87 1.23 -5.85
N HIS A 161 4.20 1.06 -5.77
CA HIS A 161 4.91 0.75 -4.52
C HIS A 161 4.76 1.85 -3.46
N VAL A 162 4.78 3.13 -3.85
CA VAL A 162 4.51 4.27 -2.94
C VAL A 162 3.13 4.19 -2.31
N THR A 163 2.10 3.76 -3.06
CA THR A 163 0.76 3.55 -2.48
C THR A 163 0.77 2.55 -1.32
N PHE A 164 1.66 1.56 -1.38
CA PHE A 164 1.88 0.61 -0.31
C PHE A 164 2.69 1.23 0.84
N PHE A 165 4.00 1.44 0.70
CA PHE A 165 4.84 1.76 1.87
C PHE A 165 4.52 3.13 2.48
N TYR A 166 4.06 4.11 1.68
CA TYR A 166 3.76 5.44 2.19
C TYR A 166 2.30 5.57 2.66
N TYR A 167 1.32 5.41 1.76
CA TYR A 167 -0.07 5.68 2.09
C TYR A 167 -0.72 4.58 2.94
N LEU A 168 -0.48 3.29 2.63
CA LEU A 168 -1.00 2.19 3.45
C LEU A 168 -0.26 2.09 4.78
N LEU A 169 1.08 2.16 4.76
CA LEU A 169 1.89 1.93 5.94
C LEU A 169 2.23 3.21 6.70
N ILE A 170 3.16 4.05 6.20
CA ILE A 170 3.68 5.20 6.98
C ILE A 170 2.55 6.08 7.49
N ARG A 171 1.63 6.50 6.60
CA ARG A 171 0.55 7.44 6.95
C ARG A 171 -0.40 6.85 7.97
N VAL A 172 -0.83 5.61 7.80
CA VAL A 172 -1.76 4.96 8.76
C VAL A 172 -1.09 4.73 10.11
N VAL A 173 0.15 4.24 10.11
CA VAL A 173 0.89 4.01 11.35
C VAL A 173 1.13 5.34 12.06
N GLU A 174 1.47 6.40 11.33
CA GLU A 174 1.62 7.75 11.86
C GLU A 174 0.35 8.23 12.56
N GLN A 175 -0.81 8.11 11.91
CA GLN A 175 -2.08 8.49 12.52
C GLN A 175 -2.38 7.65 13.77
N LEU A 176 -2.30 6.32 13.68
CA LEU A 176 -2.77 5.42 14.75
C LEU A 176 -1.80 5.31 15.93
N HIS A 177 -0.51 5.15 15.66
CA HIS A 177 0.48 4.82 16.69
C HIS A 177 1.28 6.03 17.18
N PHE A 178 1.26 7.13 16.42
CA PHE A 178 2.04 8.33 16.71
C PHE A 178 1.18 9.59 16.82
N ASP A 179 -0.13 9.45 17.00
CA ASP A 179 -1.09 10.57 17.10
C ASP A 179 -0.93 11.59 15.96
N GLY A 180 -0.60 11.12 14.75
CA GLY A 180 -0.37 11.94 13.57
C GLY A 180 1.03 12.53 13.43
N SER A 181 1.96 12.26 14.36
CA SER A 181 3.30 12.84 14.39
C SER A 181 4.38 11.77 14.55
N MET A 182 4.61 10.97 13.51
CA MET A 182 5.67 9.96 13.52
C MET A 182 7.06 10.62 13.37
N PRO A 183 8.06 10.24 14.19
CA PRO A 183 9.42 10.75 14.06
C PRO A 183 9.98 10.57 12.65
N ARG A 184 10.63 11.59 12.11
CA ARG A 184 11.20 11.57 10.75
C ARG A 184 12.11 10.36 10.51
N ALA A 185 12.98 10.04 11.47
CA ALA A 185 13.89 8.90 11.39
C ALA A 185 13.18 7.54 11.25
N MET A 186 11.95 7.39 11.77
CA MET A 186 11.13 6.18 11.55
C MET A 186 10.65 6.10 10.10
N LYS A 187 10.23 7.23 9.52
CA LYS A 187 9.79 7.30 8.12
C LYS A 187 10.96 7.03 7.17
N GLU A 188 12.12 7.62 7.44
CA GLU A 188 13.37 7.38 6.72
C GLU A 188 13.77 5.91 6.76
N GLN A 189 13.70 5.28 7.94
CA GLN A 189 14.01 3.86 8.08
C GLN A 189 13.03 2.97 7.30
N ILE A 190 11.72 3.24 7.36
CA ILE A 190 10.72 2.50 6.57
C ILE A 190 10.95 2.71 5.07
N PHE A 191 11.33 3.91 4.64
CA PHE A 191 11.70 4.19 3.26
C PHE A 191 12.91 3.38 2.82
N GLU A 192 13.99 3.33 3.61
CA GLU A 192 15.16 2.51 3.30
C GLU A 192 14.82 1.02 3.23
N GLU A 193 13.99 0.51 4.13
CA GLU A 193 13.49 -0.88 4.07
C GLU A 193 12.59 -1.13 2.84
N SER A 194 11.85 -0.11 2.39
CA SER A 194 11.01 -0.20 1.20
C SER A 194 11.82 -0.38 -0.09
N LYS A 195 13.10 0.03 -0.11
CA LYS A 195 14.00 -0.20 -1.24
C LYS A 195 14.35 -1.69 -1.38
N GLU A 196 14.65 -2.34 -0.25
CA GLU A 196 14.85 -3.79 -0.20
C GLU A 196 13.60 -4.51 -0.70
N TRP A 197 12.42 -4.06 -0.26
CA TRP A 197 11.15 -4.59 -0.75
C TRP A 197 11.00 -4.44 -2.28
N TYR A 198 11.22 -3.23 -2.80
CA TYR A 198 11.08 -2.93 -4.23
C TYR A 198 12.03 -3.78 -5.08
N SER A 199 13.25 -4.03 -4.59
CA SER A 199 14.24 -4.86 -5.27
C SER A 199 13.73 -6.28 -5.59
N LEU A 200 12.83 -6.83 -4.77
CA LEU A 200 12.23 -8.14 -4.99
C LEU A 200 11.33 -8.18 -6.23
N LEU A 201 10.78 -7.04 -6.63
CA LEU A 201 9.81 -6.95 -7.71
C LEU A 201 10.48 -7.09 -9.09
N GLY A 202 11.80 -6.90 -9.19
CA GLY A 202 12.55 -7.12 -10.43
C GLY A 202 12.12 -6.20 -11.58
N VAL A 203 11.77 -4.97 -11.23
CA VAL A 203 11.52 -3.83 -12.12
C VAL A 203 12.59 -2.79 -11.83
N ASP A 204 13.03 -2.08 -12.86
CA ASP A 204 14.00 -1.01 -12.76
C ASP A 204 13.62 0.02 -11.67
N ASP A 205 14.63 0.46 -10.92
CA ASP A 205 14.51 1.35 -9.77
C ASP A 205 14.96 2.78 -10.09
N SER A 206 15.12 3.17 -11.36
CA SER A 206 15.50 4.55 -11.74
C SER A 206 14.51 5.62 -11.25
N ALA A 207 13.24 5.26 -11.06
CA ALA A 207 12.22 6.14 -10.49
C ALA A 207 12.28 6.25 -8.95
N GLN A 208 13.00 5.35 -8.29
CA GLN A 208 13.11 5.32 -6.84
C GLN A 208 14.10 6.41 -6.35
N PRO A 209 13.67 7.34 -5.49
CA PRO A 209 14.54 8.38 -4.95
C PRO A 209 15.70 7.82 -4.10
N GLY A 210 16.84 8.53 -4.13
CA GLY A 210 18.04 8.15 -3.40
C GLY A 210 17.94 8.37 -1.89
N THR A 211 17.26 9.43 -1.46
CA THR A 211 17.07 9.78 -0.05
C THR A 211 15.59 10.03 0.29
N TYR A 212 15.26 10.08 1.58
CA TYR A 212 13.89 10.41 2.00
C TYR A 212 13.51 11.86 1.64
N ASP A 213 14.46 12.79 1.69
CA ASP A 213 14.27 14.17 1.24
C ASP A 213 13.92 14.24 -0.25
N ASP A 214 14.62 13.46 -1.08
CA ASP A 214 14.29 13.32 -2.50
C ASP A 214 12.91 12.70 -2.68
N PHE A 215 12.55 11.73 -1.84
CA PHE A 215 11.24 11.11 -1.86
C PHE A 215 10.11 12.08 -1.51
N GLU A 216 10.28 12.95 -0.50
CA GLU A 216 9.29 13.97 -0.18
C GLU A 216 9.09 14.95 -1.35
N ARG A 217 10.18 15.38 -2.00
CA ARG A 217 10.10 16.23 -3.22
C ARG A 217 9.43 15.51 -4.39
N TYR A 218 9.79 14.25 -4.61
CA TYR A 218 9.19 13.38 -5.62
C TYR A 218 7.69 13.26 -5.43
N LEU A 219 7.27 12.97 -4.20
CA LEU A 219 5.87 12.77 -3.85
C LEU A 219 5.08 14.07 -3.98
N GLU A 220 5.58 15.19 -3.45
CA GLU A 220 4.91 16.49 -3.57
C GLU A 220 4.69 16.88 -5.03
N ASN A 221 5.68 16.65 -5.90
CA ASN A 221 5.52 16.89 -7.33
C ASN A 221 4.43 15.99 -7.95
N ILE A 222 4.36 14.71 -7.59
CA ILE A 222 3.31 13.82 -8.09
C ILE A 222 1.95 14.27 -7.61
N GLU A 223 1.80 14.49 -6.31
CA GLU A 223 0.52 14.84 -5.70
C GLU A 223 -0.05 16.15 -6.26
N ARG A 224 0.81 17.13 -6.57
CA ARG A 224 0.38 18.43 -7.11
C ARG A 224 0.23 18.46 -8.63
N ASN A 225 1.06 17.73 -9.37
CA ASN A 225 1.22 17.93 -10.81
C ASN A 225 0.87 16.71 -11.68
N LYS A 226 0.70 15.52 -11.10
CA LYS A 226 0.50 14.27 -11.85
C LYS A 226 -0.80 13.55 -11.51
N LEU A 227 -1.27 13.67 -10.27
CA LEU A 227 -2.52 13.04 -9.86
C LEU A 227 -3.73 13.72 -10.48
N VAL A 228 -4.72 12.91 -10.84
CA VAL A 228 -5.98 13.35 -11.44
C VAL A 228 -7.15 12.72 -10.70
N ARG A 229 -8.29 13.41 -10.66
CA ARG A 229 -9.52 12.84 -10.14
C ARG A 229 -10.20 11.98 -11.21
N SER A 230 -9.72 10.74 -11.37
CA SER A 230 -10.29 9.77 -12.33
C SER A 230 -11.62 9.18 -11.84
N GLN A 231 -12.42 8.58 -12.73
CA GLN A 231 -13.63 7.85 -12.32
C GLN A 231 -13.35 6.70 -11.35
N VAL A 232 -12.16 6.06 -11.45
CA VAL A 232 -11.73 5.04 -10.49
C VAL A 232 -11.53 5.67 -9.11
N THR A 233 -10.88 6.82 -9.05
CA THR A 233 -10.70 7.60 -7.81
C THR A 233 -12.06 7.92 -7.19
N GLU A 234 -12.98 8.48 -7.97
CA GLU A 234 -14.32 8.85 -7.52
C GLU A 234 -15.09 7.66 -6.94
N LEU A 235 -15.11 6.55 -7.67
CA LEU A 235 -15.77 5.33 -7.23
C LEU A 235 -15.20 4.82 -5.89
N MET A 236 -13.88 4.89 -5.70
CA MET A 236 -13.23 4.48 -4.45
C MET A 236 -13.49 5.46 -3.30
N LEU A 237 -13.66 6.76 -3.61
CA LEU A 237 -13.95 7.82 -2.64
C LEU A 237 -15.38 7.84 -2.13
N GLU A 238 -16.36 7.29 -2.85
CA GLU A 238 -17.78 7.32 -2.46
C GLU A 238 -18.04 6.86 -1.02
N GLN A 239 -17.26 5.90 -0.54
CA GLN A 239 -17.38 5.36 0.82
C GLN A 239 -16.94 6.34 1.93
N PHE A 240 -16.33 7.47 1.54
CA PHE A 240 -15.78 8.54 2.38
C PHE A 240 -16.41 9.92 2.12
N MET A 241 -17.14 10.13 1.02
CA MET A 241 -17.73 11.43 0.68
C MET A 241 -18.74 11.92 1.73
N GLU A 242 -19.55 11.02 2.29
CA GLU A 242 -20.55 11.38 3.31
C GLU A 242 -20.11 10.94 4.72
N ARG A 243 -20.46 11.75 5.72
CA ARG A 243 -20.39 11.35 7.12
C ARG A 243 -21.30 10.14 7.37
N ARG A 244 -20.72 9.05 7.88
CA ARG A 244 -21.50 7.86 8.24
C ARG A 244 -22.30 8.18 9.52
N VAL A 245 -23.54 7.71 9.60
CA VAL A 245 -24.37 7.73 10.82
C VAL A 245 -24.76 6.31 11.25
N ALA A 246 -24.83 6.07 12.56
CA ALA A 246 -25.04 4.73 13.09
C ALA A 246 -26.37 4.16 12.59
N PRO A 247 -26.42 2.88 12.14
CA PRO A 247 -27.68 2.27 11.71
C PRO A 247 -28.71 2.33 12.84
N ARG A 248 -29.92 2.83 12.54
CA ARG A 248 -31.00 2.97 13.54
C ARG A 248 -31.31 1.64 14.26
N TRP A 249 -31.29 0.53 13.53
CA TRP A 249 -31.56 -0.82 14.02
C TRP A 249 -30.40 -1.47 14.80
N TRP A 250 -29.22 -0.85 14.90
CA TRP A 250 -28.14 -1.42 15.70
C TRP A 250 -28.46 -1.39 17.20
N PRO A 251 -28.19 -2.49 17.95
CA PRO A 251 -28.28 -2.50 19.40
C PRO A 251 -27.43 -1.37 20.03
N PRO A 252 -27.84 -0.80 21.19
CA PRO A 252 -27.08 0.26 21.86
C PRO A 252 -25.62 -0.09 22.11
N VAL A 253 -25.32 -1.34 22.46
CA VAL A 253 -23.96 -1.85 22.68
C VAL A 253 -23.11 -1.73 21.41
N MET A 254 -23.64 -2.11 20.24
CA MET A 254 -22.92 -1.96 18.97
C MET A 254 -22.70 -0.50 18.60
N LYS A 255 -23.70 0.36 18.84
CA LYS A 255 -23.56 1.82 18.63
C LYS A 255 -22.52 2.45 19.56
N LYS A 256 -22.32 1.90 20.76
CA LYS A 256 -21.31 2.39 21.70
C LYS A 256 -19.91 1.90 21.38
N TYR A 257 -19.74 0.62 21.02
CA TYR A 257 -18.41 0.00 20.94
C TYR A 257 -17.91 -0.26 19.52
N VAL A 258 -18.77 -0.52 18.54
CA VAL A 258 -18.37 -0.85 17.15
C VAL A 258 -18.44 0.38 16.25
N TRP A 259 -19.47 1.20 16.45
CA TRP A 259 -19.72 2.35 15.60
C TRP A 259 -18.58 3.39 15.58
N PRO A 260 -17.94 3.77 16.71
CA PRO A 260 -16.84 4.72 16.69
C PRO A 260 -15.72 4.30 15.74
N TRP A 261 -15.41 3.01 15.65
CA TRP A 261 -14.41 2.47 14.73
C TRP A 261 -14.79 2.62 13.26
N LEU A 262 -16.05 2.31 12.93
CA LEU A 262 -16.54 2.45 11.56
C LEU A 262 -16.68 3.90 11.12
N ALA A 263 -17.05 4.79 12.05
CA ALA A 263 -17.11 6.23 11.81
C ALA A 263 -15.71 6.83 11.68
N ALA A 264 -14.80 6.47 12.57
CA ALA A 264 -13.40 6.91 12.54
C ALA A 264 -12.64 6.39 11.32
N ARG A 265 -13.07 5.29 10.69
CA ARG A 265 -12.46 4.80 9.45
C ARG A 265 -12.40 5.88 8.36
N ARG A 266 -13.46 6.67 8.18
CA ARG A 266 -13.41 7.81 7.25
C ARG A 266 -12.34 8.80 7.72
N GLN A 267 -12.36 9.17 9.00
CA GLN A 267 -11.49 10.22 9.52
C GLN A 267 -10.02 9.86 9.40
N ILE A 268 -9.63 8.65 9.83
CA ILE A 268 -8.24 8.19 9.71
C ILE A 268 -7.80 8.13 8.25
N VAL A 269 -8.64 7.56 7.36
CA VAL A 269 -8.29 7.41 5.95
C VAL A 269 -8.15 8.76 5.25
N VAL A 270 -9.13 9.65 5.43
CA VAL A 270 -9.08 10.99 4.82
C VAL A 270 -7.93 11.80 5.42
N ASN A 271 -7.61 11.65 6.71
CA ASN A 271 -6.48 12.32 7.34
C ASN A 271 -5.11 11.78 6.87
N CYS A 272 -5.06 10.63 6.19
CA CYS A 272 -3.83 10.14 5.57
C CYS A 272 -3.41 10.98 4.35
N TYR A 273 -4.34 11.67 3.68
CA TYR A 273 -4.01 12.52 2.53
C TYR A 273 -3.58 13.93 2.96
N PRO A 274 -2.59 14.56 2.30
CA PRO A 274 -2.30 15.98 2.53
C PRO A 274 -3.42 16.87 1.98
N ALA A 275 -3.48 18.13 2.43
CA ALA A 275 -4.59 19.05 2.13
C ALA A 275 -4.87 19.17 0.61
N HIS A 276 -3.83 19.39 -0.19
CA HIS A 276 -3.97 19.53 -1.64
C HIS A 276 -4.49 18.26 -2.35
N VAL A 277 -4.22 17.07 -1.81
CA VAL A 277 -4.81 15.81 -2.31
C VAL A 277 -6.27 15.68 -1.87
N LYS A 278 -6.63 16.13 -0.66
CA LYS A 278 -8.04 16.19 -0.24
C LYS A 278 -8.84 17.12 -1.15
N ASP A 279 -8.26 18.27 -1.51
CA ASP A 279 -8.86 19.24 -2.44
C ASP A 279 -9.06 18.63 -3.84
N LEU A 280 -8.02 17.97 -4.39
CA LEU A 280 -8.12 17.21 -5.64
C LEU A 280 -9.25 16.18 -5.60
N PHE A 281 -9.40 15.48 -4.48
CA PHE A 281 -10.44 14.47 -4.27
C PHE A 281 -11.82 15.07 -3.96
N GLY A 282 -11.92 16.39 -3.77
CA GLY A 282 -13.13 17.06 -3.29
C GLY A 282 -13.63 16.53 -1.95
N LEU A 283 -12.71 16.12 -1.08
CA LEU A 283 -13.01 15.65 0.25
C LEU A 283 -13.12 16.84 1.20
N GLU A 284 -14.32 17.08 1.72
CA GLU A 284 -14.53 18.07 2.77
C GLU A 284 -13.84 17.62 4.08
N TRP A 285 -13.00 18.49 4.62
CA TRP A 285 -12.32 18.31 5.90
C TRP A 285 -12.59 19.50 6.81
N THR A 286 -13.45 19.29 7.81
CA THR A 286 -13.88 20.34 8.74
C THR A 286 -13.09 20.29 10.06
N PRO A 287 -13.12 21.37 10.87
CA PRO A 287 -12.53 21.36 12.21
C PRO A 287 -13.11 20.25 13.12
N GLU A 288 -14.39 19.89 12.97
CA GLU A 288 -14.99 18.79 13.72
C GLU A 288 -14.44 17.42 13.30
N ASP A 289 -14.12 17.24 12.01
CA ASP A 289 -13.48 16.03 11.51
C ASP A 289 -12.07 15.89 12.08
N GLU A 290 -11.32 16.99 12.18
CA GLU A 290 -10.00 17.04 12.80
C GLU A 290 -10.05 16.69 14.30
N ASP A 291 -10.97 17.29 15.06
CA ASP A 291 -11.14 16.99 16.48
C ASP A 291 -11.57 15.53 16.70
N MET A 292 -12.49 15.00 15.87
CA MET A 292 -12.89 13.59 15.95
C MET A 292 -11.72 12.64 15.61
N SER A 293 -10.93 12.97 14.59
CA SER A 293 -9.71 12.23 14.24
C SER A 293 -8.73 12.20 15.42
N ARG A 294 -8.41 13.37 15.98
CA ARG A 294 -7.50 13.52 17.14
C ARG A 294 -7.97 12.72 18.35
N ARG A 295 -9.25 12.83 18.71
CA ARG A 295 -9.84 12.07 19.83
C ARG A 295 -9.75 10.57 19.60
N PHE A 296 -10.03 10.12 18.37
CA PHE A 296 -9.92 8.70 18.01
C PHE A 296 -8.47 8.22 18.09
N MET A 297 -7.51 8.97 17.55
CA MET A 297 -6.08 8.61 17.60
C MET A 297 -5.59 8.47 19.05
N HIS A 298 -5.88 9.45 19.91
CA HIS A 298 -5.50 9.37 21.33
C HIS A 298 -6.17 8.20 22.06
N MET A 299 -7.46 7.94 21.80
CA MET A 299 -8.15 6.76 22.35
C MET A 299 -7.50 5.48 21.84
N TYR A 300 -7.20 5.42 20.54
CA TYR A 300 -6.59 4.27 19.87
C TYR A 300 -5.24 3.96 20.48
N ARG A 301 -4.34 4.94 20.58
CA ARG A 301 -3.00 4.78 21.16
C ARG A 301 -3.03 4.23 22.59
N ARG A 302 -3.97 4.71 23.42
CA ARG A 302 -4.16 4.20 24.79
C ARG A 302 -4.65 2.75 24.78
N LEU A 303 -5.64 2.45 23.94
CA LEU A 303 -6.18 1.10 23.83
C LEU A 303 -5.15 0.13 23.25
N SER A 304 -4.41 0.52 22.22
CA SER A 304 -3.42 -0.31 21.56
C SER A 304 -2.28 -0.65 22.50
N ALA A 305 -1.81 0.28 23.34
CA ALA A 305 -0.78 0.00 24.34
C ALA A 305 -1.23 -1.08 25.36
N VAL A 306 -2.51 -1.08 25.74
CA VAL A 306 -3.08 -2.11 26.63
C VAL A 306 -3.25 -3.43 25.87
N VAL A 307 -3.86 -3.38 24.69
CA VAL A 307 -4.13 -4.55 23.84
C VAL A 307 -2.83 -5.27 23.48
N GLU A 308 -1.78 -4.54 23.11
CA GLU A 308 -0.48 -5.10 22.77
C GLU A 308 0.18 -5.82 23.95
N ARG A 309 -0.10 -5.41 25.19
CA ARG A 309 0.45 -6.08 26.38
C ARG A 309 -0.23 -7.41 26.70
N PHE A 310 -1.53 -7.54 26.41
CA PHE A 310 -2.34 -8.67 26.89
C PHE A 310 -2.82 -9.62 25.79
N VAL A 311 -2.89 -9.17 24.53
CA VAL A 311 -3.45 -9.96 23.43
C VAL A 311 -2.32 -10.69 22.69
N PRO A 312 -2.46 -11.99 22.40
CA PRO A 312 -1.48 -12.73 21.59
C PRO A 312 -1.27 -12.12 20.19
N LEU A 313 -0.04 -12.17 19.68
CA LEU A 313 0.33 -11.62 18.36
C LEU A 313 -0.56 -12.15 17.22
N ARG A 314 -0.96 -13.42 17.28
CA ARG A 314 -1.84 -14.06 16.27
C ARG A 314 -3.20 -13.38 16.12
N LEU A 315 -3.66 -12.61 17.11
CA LEU A 315 -4.91 -11.86 17.05
C LEU A 315 -4.72 -10.38 16.65
N LEU A 316 -3.48 -9.90 16.61
CA LEU A 316 -3.14 -8.52 16.23
C LEU A 316 -2.59 -8.43 14.81
N TYR A 317 -2.07 -9.55 14.28
CA TYR A 317 -1.40 -9.63 13.00
C TYR A 317 -2.11 -10.58 12.05
N LEU A 318 -1.90 -10.36 10.74
CA LEU A 318 -2.28 -11.29 9.70
C LEU A 318 -1.57 -12.64 9.92
N PRO A 319 -2.22 -13.78 9.60
CA PRO A 319 -1.65 -15.11 9.82
C PRO A 319 -0.27 -15.31 9.19
N ILE A 320 -0.01 -14.71 8.03
CA ILE A 320 1.29 -14.79 7.36
C ILE A 320 2.41 -14.07 8.13
N ALA A 321 2.10 -12.91 8.71
CA ALA A 321 3.06 -12.17 9.54
C ALA A 321 3.34 -12.92 10.84
N ALA A 322 2.29 -13.44 11.51
CA ALA A 322 2.45 -14.24 12.73
C ALA A 322 3.32 -15.49 12.49
N ARG A 323 3.12 -16.20 11.37
CA ARG A 323 4.00 -17.33 10.99
C ARG A 323 5.43 -16.89 10.67
N GLY A 324 5.61 -15.72 10.05
CA GLY A 324 6.93 -15.13 9.81
C GLY A 324 7.68 -14.87 11.12
N PHE A 325 7.01 -14.24 12.10
CA PHE A 325 7.58 -13.99 13.42
C PHE A 325 7.98 -15.28 14.15
N GLU A 326 7.11 -16.29 14.13
CA GLU A 326 7.39 -17.60 14.72
C GLU A 326 8.57 -18.30 14.05
N ARG A 327 8.67 -18.23 12.71
CA ARG A 327 9.77 -18.83 11.95
C ARG A 327 11.12 -18.20 12.27
N GLU A 328 11.16 -16.87 12.40
CA GLU A 328 12.40 -16.11 12.60
C GLU A 328 12.73 -15.91 14.09
N GLY A 329 11.83 -16.31 15.01
CA GLY A 329 12.01 -16.16 16.45
C GLY A 329 11.99 -14.70 16.92
N ILE A 330 11.21 -13.85 16.27
CA ILE A 330 11.16 -12.40 16.54
C ILE A 330 9.83 -12.01 17.17
N ASP A 331 9.86 -11.25 18.26
CA ASP A 331 8.69 -10.52 18.73
C ASP A 331 8.70 -9.10 18.11
N PRO A 332 7.71 -8.73 17.28
CA PRO A 332 7.63 -7.39 16.69
C PRO A 332 7.51 -6.25 17.72
N ARG A 333 7.16 -6.56 18.97
CA ARG A 333 7.11 -5.56 20.07
C ARG A 333 8.48 -5.06 20.45
N ASP A 334 9.49 -5.91 20.37
CA ASP A 334 10.88 -5.62 20.72
C ASP A 334 11.64 -4.88 19.62
N VAL A 335 11.06 -4.81 18.41
CA VAL A 335 11.65 -4.06 17.30
C VAL A 335 11.56 -2.56 17.57
N THR A 336 12.71 -1.92 17.79
CA THR A 336 12.89 -0.47 17.91
C THR A 336 13.46 0.12 16.63
N LEU A 337 13.51 1.46 16.54
CA LEU A 337 14.19 2.15 15.45
C LEU A 337 15.67 1.72 15.36
N GLU A 338 16.36 1.69 16.50
CA GLU A 338 17.77 1.35 16.58
C GLU A 338 18.04 -0.10 16.17
N SER A 339 17.19 -1.04 16.61
CA SER A 339 17.32 -2.44 16.22
C SER A 339 17.06 -2.62 14.74
N ALA A 340 16.03 -1.96 14.18
CA ALA A 340 15.70 -2.04 12.76
C ALA A 340 16.83 -1.47 11.87
N GLN A 341 17.38 -0.31 12.24
CA GLN A 341 18.53 0.28 11.58
C GLN A 341 19.76 -0.65 11.61
N ARG A 342 20.06 -1.25 12.76
CA ARG A 342 21.16 -2.22 12.89
C ARG A 342 20.92 -3.44 12.00
N THR A 343 19.73 -4.01 12.06
CA THR A 343 19.35 -5.19 11.27
C THR A 343 19.45 -4.94 9.76
N LEU A 344 19.04 -3.76 9.28
CA LEU A 344 19.20 -3.38 7.88
C LEU A 344 20.68 -3.23 7.48
N ARG A 345 21.49 -2.55 8.30
CA ARG A 345 22.93 -2.41 8.05
C ARG A 345 23.64 -3.76 7.96
N GLU A 346 23.36 -4.66 8.90
CA GLU A 346 23.94 -6.01 8.91
C GLU A 346 23.50 -6.82 7.69
N SER A 347 22.23 -6.71 7.29
CA SER A 347 21.72 -7.37 6.07
C SER A 347 22.49 -6.89 4.83
N ARG A 348 22.63 -5.58 4.64
CA ARG A 348 23.39 -4.98 3.53
C ARG A 348 24.86 -5.41 3.55
N ALA A 349 25.49 -5.43 4.72
CA ALA A 349 26.88 -5.88 4.87
C ALA A 349 27.07 -7.36 4.47
N ARG A 350 26.16 -8.25 4.88
CA ARG A 350 26.18 -9.67 4.48
C ARG A 350 26.07 -9.82 2.96
N TRP A 351 25.16 -9.08 2.32
CA TRP A 351 25.00 -9.12 0.86
C TRP A 351 26.23 -8.59 0.12
N ALA A 352 26.83 -7.50 0.59
CA ALA A 352 28.07 -6.98 0.02
C ALA A 352 29.21 -8.01 0.11
N ALA A 353 29.36 -8.67 1.26
CA ALA A 353 30.37 -9.71 1.46
C ALA A 353 30.13 -10.93 0.53
N GLN A 354 28.88 -11.36 0.36
CA GLN A 354 28.53 -12.45 -0.54
C GLN A 354 28.91 -12.13 -2.00
N LYS A 355 28.56 -10.94 -2.50
CA LYS A 355 28.93 -10.47 -3.85
C LYS A 355 30.44 -10.45 -4.06
N CYS A 356 31.21 -9.97 -3.07
CA CYS A 356 32.67 -9.99 -3.14
C CYS A 356 33.25 -11.42 -3.18
N SER A 357 32.61 -12.38 -2.51
CA SER A 357 33.05 -13.77 -2.51
C SER A 357 32.76 -14.49 -3.84
N GLU A 358 31.63 -14.17 -4.47
CA GLU A 358 31.23 -14.70 -5.78
C GLU A 358 32.12 -14.13 -6.90
N GLY A 359 32.39 -12.82 -6.89
CA GLY A 359 33.29 -12.19 -7.85
C GLY A 359 34.76 -12.65 -7.76
N LYS A 360 35.21 -13.18 -6.62
CA LYS A 360 36.53 -13.80 -6.47
C LYS A 360 36.61 -15.21 -7.06
N LYS A 361 35.49 -15.91 -7.24
CA LYS A 361 35.46 -17.25 -7.85
C LYS A 361 35.43 -17.23 -9.38
N GLU A 362 35.12 -16.08 -9.99
CA GLU A 362 35.02 -15.93 -11.44
C GLU A 362 36.33 -15.49 -12.13
N VAL A 363 37.44 -15.29 -11.39
CA VAL A 363 38.75 -15.02 -12.00
C VAL A 363 39.33 -16.36 -12.50
N PRO A 364 39.44 -16.62 -13.82
CA PRO A 364 40.13 -17.79 -14.30
C PRO A 364 41.63 -17.58 -14.04
N THR A 365 42.27 -18.55 -13.40
CA THR A 365 43.74 -18.66 -13.39
C THR A 365 44.23 -18.61 -14.85
N PRO A 366 45.13 -17.68 -15.21
CA PRO A 366 45.76 -17.72 -16.52
C PRO A 366 46.61 -19.00 -16.57
N GLY A 367 46.22 -19.92 -17.44
CA GLY A 367 46.97 -21.13 -17.76
C GLY A 367 47.99 -20.89 -18.86
#